data_AF-A0A947K4P2-F1
#
_entry.id   AF-A0A947K4P2-F1
#
_cell.length_a   1.000
_cell.length_b   1.000
_cell.length_c   1.000
_cell.angle_alpha   90.00
_cell.angle_beta   90.00
_cell.angle_gamma   90.00
#
_symmetry.space_group_name_H-M   'P 1'
#
loop_
_entity.id
_entity.type
_entity.pdbx_description
1 polymer ?
#
loop_
_entity_poly.entity_id
_entity_poly.type
_entity_poly.pdbx_seq_one_letter_code
_entity_poly.pdbx_strand_id
1 'polypeptide(L)' 'MSYISLYRKWRSQDFDEIIGQPAIVQTLKNAIKNDRLAHAYLFSGPRGT' A
#
# COMPACT_ATOMS: atom_id res chain seq x y z
N MET A 1 -11.14 -19.61 16.37
CA MET A 1 -10.16 -18.95 15.48
C MET A 1 -9.98 -19.80 14.24
N SER A 2 -10.36 -19.29 13.06
CA SER A 2 -10.04 -19.95 11.79
C SER A 2 -8.55 -19.82 11.50
N TYR A 3 -7.94 -20.85 10.92
CA TYR A 3 -6.57 -20.79 10.41
C TYR A 3 -6.42 -19.63 9.40
N ILE A 4 -5.42 -18.77 9.61
CA ILE A 4 -5.08 -17.67 8.71
C ILE A 4 -3.74 -17.99 8.05
N SER A 5 -3.70 -17.88 6.72
CA SER A 5 -2.47 -18.02 5.95
C SER A 5 -1.49 -16.88 6.24
N LEU A 6 -0.18 -17.17 6.18
CA LEU A 6 0.87 -16.22 6.56
C LEU A 6 0.81 -14.90 5.77
N TYR A 7 0.58 -14.96 4.46
CA TYR A 7 0.50 -13.75 3.63
C TYR A 7 -0.70 -12.85 3.95
N ARG A 8 -1.74 -13.38 4.60
CA ARG A 8 -2.86 -12.57 5.11
C ARG A 8 -2.53 -12.02 6.49
N LYS A 9 -1.88 -12.83 7.33
CA LYS A 9 -1.45 -12.42 8.68
C LYS A 9 -0.49 -11.24 8.64
N TRP A 10 0.39 -11.20 7.63
CA TRP A 10 1.47 -10.21 7.49
C TRP A 10 1.26 -9.24 6.33
N ARG A 11 0.03 -9.08 5.84
CA ARG A 11 -0.26 -8.03 4.86
C ARG A 11 -0.09 -6.67 5.56
N SER A 12 0.78 -5.82 5.05
CA SER A 12 1.04 -4.48 5.61
C SER A 12 -0.28 -3.74 5.87
N GLN A 13 -0.43 -3.22 7.08
CA GLN A 13 -1.62 -2.47 7.52
C GLN A 13 -1.41 -0.97 7.35
N ASP A 14 -0.17 -0.50 7.46
CA ASP A 14 0.21 0.90 7.34
C ASP A 14 1.29 1.11 6.28
N PHE A 15 1.43 2.35 5.82
CA PHE A 15 2.43 2.71 4.80
C PHE A 15 3.88 2.47 5.26
N ASP A 16 4.14 2.47 6.56
CA ASP A 16 5.48 2.25 7.12
C ASP A 16 5.87 0.76 7.16
N GLU A 17 4.89 -0.14 7.05
CA GLU A 17 5.10 -1.59 6.97
C GLU A 17 5.27 -2.08 5.52
N ILE A 18 5.13 -1.19 4.53
CA ILE A 18 5.33 -1.54 3.12
C ILE A 18 6.82 -1.67 2.85
N ILE A 19 7.23 -2.83 2.38
CA ILE A 19 8.61 -3.10 2.01
C ILE A 19 8.82 -2.71 0.54
N GLY A 20 9.70 -1.74 0.30
CA GLY A 20 9.98 -1.21 -1.04
C GLY A 20 9.00 -0.12 -1.48
N GLN A 21 9.00 0.17 -2.79
CA GLN A 21 8.11 1.17 -3.41
C GLN A 21 8.12 2.58 -2.75
N PRO A 22 9.28 3.15 -2.38
CA PRO A 22 9.34 4.42 -1.63
C PRO A 22 8.70 5.59 -2.40
N ALA A 23 8.84 5.62 -3.72
CA ALA A 23 8.25 6.66 -4.56
C ALA A 23 6.70 6.65 -4.53
N ILE A 24 6.10 5.45 -4.53
CA ILE A 24 4.63 5.30 -4.54
C ILE A 24 4.07 5.67 -3.17
N VAL A 25 4.67 5.14 -2.10
CA VAL A 25 4.29 5.47 -0.73
C VAL A 25 4.39 6.98 -0.47
N GLN A 26 5.49 7.61 -0.87
CA GLN A 26 5.68 9.05 -0.70
C GLN A 26 4.63 9.86 -1.47
N THR A 27 4.33 9.47 -2.72
CA THR A 27 3.33 10.13 -3.55
C THR A 27 1.94 10.08 -2.90
N LEU A 28 1.53 8.91 -2.42
CA LEU A 28 0.23 8.73 -1.77
C LEU A 28 0.16 9.46 -0.42
N LYS A 29 1.21 9.37 0.41
CA LYS A 29 1.29 10.12 1.68
C LYS A 29 1.16 11.63 1.43
N ASN A 30 1.84 12.15 0.42
CA ASN A 30 1.76 13.57 0.06
C ASN A 30 0.38 13.96 -0.46
N ALA A 31 -0.25 13.14 -1.30
CA ALA A 31 -1.59 13.39 -1.81
C ALA A 31 -2.61 13.50 -0.67
N ILE A 32 -2.56 12.57 0.30
CA ILE A 32 -3.44 12.58 1.48
C ILE A 32 -3.14 13.81 2.36
N LYS A 33 -1.87 14.07 2.69
CA LYS A 33 -1.48 15.20 3.56
C LYS A 33 -1.89 16.57 3.02
N ASN A 34 -1.92 16.72 1.70
CA ASN A 34 -2.23 17.99 1.04
C ASN A 34 -3.68 18.07 0.55
N ASP A 35 -4.53 17.07 0.87
CA ASP A 35 -5.91 16.95 0.36
C ASP A 35 -6.00 17.06 -1.18
N ARG A 36 -5.05 16.41 -1.86
CA ARG A 36 -4.93 16.36 -3.33
C ARG A 36 -5.16 14.96 -3.84
N LEU A 37 -6.33 14.39 -3.51
CA LEU A 37 -6.71 13.07 -3.98
C LEU A 37 -7.11 13.13 -5.45
N ALA A 38 -6.56 12.23 -6.26
CA ALA A 38 -6.96 12.07 -7.64
C ALA A 38 -8.31 11.36 -7.72
N HIS A 39 -9.03 11.57 -8.83
CA HIS A 39 -10.28 10.87 -9.09
C HIS A 39 -10.09 9.34 -9.22
N ALA A 40 -8.94 8.90 -9.72
CA ALA A 40 -8.61 7.49 -9.89
C ALA A 40 -7.11 7.21 -9.74
N TYR A 41 -6.78 6.01 -9.26
CA TYR A 41 -5.42 5.48 -9.16
C TYR A 41 -5.34 4.12 -9.87
N LEU A 42 -4.37 3.96 -10.77
CA LEU A 42 -4.06 2.69 -11.41
C LEU A 42 -2.78 2.12 -10.80
N PHE A 43 -2.86 0.93 -10.22
CA PHE A 43 -1.69 0.19 -9.72
C PHE A 43 -1.35 -0.93 -10.70
N SER A 44 -0.09 -1.00 -11.12
CA SER A 44 0.39 -2.01 -12.08
C SER A 44 1.70 -2.62 -11.59
N GLY A 45 1.86 -3.93 -11.75
CA GLY A 45 3.06 -4.67 -11.36
C GLY A 45 2.85 -6.18 -11.42
N PRO A 46 3.92 -6.98 -11.24
CA PRO A 46 3.80 -8.43 -11.11
C PRO A 46 2.98 -8.81 -9.86
N ARG A 47 2.44 -10.02 -9.82
CA ARG A 47 1.64 -10.47 -8.68
C ARG A 47 2.48 -10.51 -7.40
N GLY A 48 2.04 -9.79 -6.37
CA GLY A 48 2.61 -9.86 -5.01
C GLY A 48 3.57 -8.72 -4.63
N THR A 49 3.73 -7.71 -5.48
CA THR A 49 4.39 -6.44 -5.13
C THR A 49 3.50 -5.52 -4.33
#